data_AF-A0AAV4VI58-F1
#
_entry.id   AF-A0AAV4VI58-F1
#
_cell.length_a   1.000
_cell.length_b   1.000
_cell.length_c   1.000
_cell.angle_alpha   90.00
_cell.angle_beta   90.00
_cell.angle_gamma   90.00
#
_symmetry.space_group_name_H-M   'P 1'
#
loop_
_entity.id
_entity.type
_entity.pdbx_description
1 polymer ?
#
loop_
_entity_poly.entity_id
_entity_poly.type
_entity_poly.pdbx_seq_one_letter_code
_entity_poly.pdbx_strand_id
1 'polypeptide(L)'
;MNCVQAAVQILITLWLMVGYNNGQDIIIFENGGNTSRNNLAANVTIPEKLLIRMKDVVNVTDLLNRFVRRIDSSDDEESAISGRRSNARAPSIDEPAMCEPEQQVVELEKPGHGAVLLWPPCVRVRRCGGCCTSKLLTCSPIATSLYNVSVLRLQYNFQTPDAFESLGTRIISVEQHDRCACKCKQDANSCGDLQRFSEDECQCVCINRNEASECTGHRRIWDSIDCACKCRRIMNCSTGNYFNPIRCRCESSRRL
;
A
#
# COMPACT_ATOMS: atom_id res chain seq x y z
N MET A 1 -44.09 -25.55 -9.38
CA MET A 1 -42.95 -26.46 -9.12
C MET A 1 -41.82 -26.10 -10.10
N ASN A 2 -41.40 -24.84 -10.15
CA ASN A 2 -40.41 -24.13 -9.30
C ASN A 2 -39.00 -24.19 -9.91
N CYS A 3 -38.80 -23.41 -10.98
CA CYS A 3 -37.50 -23.05 -11.56
C CYS A 3 -36.56 -22.28 -10.60
N VAL A 4 -37.02 -21.95 -9.40
CA VAL A 4 -36.23 -21.26 -8.36
C VAL A 4 -35.15 -22.16 -7.76
N GLN A 5 -35.27 -23.49 -7.90
CA GLN A 5 -34.38 -24.44 -7.22
C GLN A 5 -33.12 -24.82 -8.01
N ALA A 6 -33.07 -24.51 -9.32
CA ALA A 6 -31.87 -24.75 -10.13
C ALA A 6 -30.86 -23.58 -10.10
N ALA A 7 -31.31 -22.37 -9.75
CA ALA A 7 -30.46 -21.18 -9.74
C ALA A 7 -29.59 -21.05 -8.48
N VAL A 8 -29.98 -21.67 -7.35
CA VAL A 8 -29.26 -21.57 -6.07
C VAL A 8 -28.02 -22.49 -6.04
N GLN A 9 -28.03 -23.58 -6.80
CA GLN A 9 -26.91 -24.54 -6.81
C GLN A 9 -25.70 -24.05 -7.63
N ILE A 10 -25.89 -23.12 -8.58
CA ILE A 10 -24.81 -22.59 -9.44
C ILE A 10 -24.12 -21.37 -8.79
N LEU A 11 -24.77 -20.68 -7.86
CA LEU A 11 -24.17 -19.56 -7.14
C LEU A 11 -23.23 -19.98 -5.99
N ILE A 12 -23.33 -21.22 -5.49
CA ILE A 12 -22.47 -21.71 -4.41
C ILE A 12 -21.13 -22.26 -4.95
N THR A 13 -21.07 -22.71 -6.20
CA THR A 13 -19.84 -23.30 -6.78
C THR A 13 -18.88 -22.28 -7.38
N LEU A 14 -19.29 -21.03 -7.62
CA LEU A 14 -18.39 -19.96 -8.08
C LEU A 14 -17.78 -19.11 -6.95
N TRP A 15 -18.19 -19.32 -5.70
CA TRP A 15 -17.60 -18.68 -4.51
C TRP A 15 -16.42 -19.46 -3.91
N LEU A 16 -16.07 -20.63 -4.45
CA LEU A 16 -14.95 -21.46 -3.95
C LEU A 16 -13.64 -21.31 -4.75
N MET A 17 -13.56 -20.39 -5.71
CA MET A 17 -12.35 -20.19 -6.55
C MET A 17 -11.65 -18.84 -6.36
N VAL A 18 -11.91 -18.12 -5.26
CA VAL A 18 -11.06 -16.98 -4.86
C VAL A 18 -10.41 -17.31 -3.51
N GLY A 19 -9.35 -18.11 -3.59
CA GLY A 19 -8.46 -18.40 -2.47
C GLY A 19 -7.69 -17.15 -2.07
N TYR A 20 -7.90 -16.71 -0.84
CA TYR A 20 -7.11 -15.69 -0.15
C TYR A 20 -5.73 -16.28 0.17
N ASN A 21 -4.71 -15.92 -0.61
CA ASN A 21 -3.32 -16.32 -0.36
C ASN A 21 -2.76 -15.55 0.84
N ASN A 22 -2.98 -16.07 2.06
CA ASN A 22 -2.15 -15.74 3.21
C ASN A 22 -0.86 -16.54 3.08
N GLY A 23 0.25 -15.86 2.82
CA GLY A 23 1.58 -16.45 2.81
C GLY A 23 1.90 -17.07 4.18
N GLN A 24 1.89 -18.40 4.23
CA GLN A 24 2.56 -19.19 5.25
C GLN A 24 3.74 -19.89 4.58
N ASP A 25 4.94 -19.37 4.78
CA ASP A 25 6.15 -20.14 4.50
C ASP A 25 6.36 -21.15 5.63
N ILE A 26 6.12 -22.42 5.31
CA ILE A 26 6.63 -23.57 6.06
C ILE A 26 7.93 -23.99 5.38
N ILE A 27 9.07 -23.91 6.08
CA ILE A 27 10.28 -24.63 5.70
C ILE A 27 10.79 -25.43 6.91
N ILE A 28 10.44 -26.72 6.86
CA ILE A 28 11.14 -27.96 7.25
C ILE A 28 12.34 -27.84 8.20
N PHE A 29 12.27 -28.59 9.31
CA PHE A 29 13.42 -28.94 10.14
C PHE A 29 14.22 -30.09 9.51
N GLU A 30 15.52 -29.91 9.32
CA GLU A 30 16.47 -31.03 9.33
C GLU A 30 17.55 -30.78 10.40
N ASN A 31 17.68 -31.76 11.28
CA ASN A 31 18.74 -31.87 12.29
C ASN A 31 20.08 -32.20 11.61
N GLY A 32 21.15 -31.52 12.02
CA GLY A 32 22.52 -31.91 11.71
C GLY A 32 23.51 -30.82 12.09
N GLY A 33 24.19 -30.99 13.22
CA GLY A 33 25.02 -29.96 13.84
C GLY A 33 26.27 -29.57 13.04
N ASN A 34 26.67 -28.30 13.17
CA ASN A 34 28.01 -27.93 13.64
C ASN A 34 28.07 -26.43 13.93
N THR A 35 28.54 -26.11 15.13
CA THR A 35 28.76 -24.76 15.62
C THR A 35 29.85 -24.08 14.77
N SER A 36 29.49 -23.06 14.00
CA SER A 36 30.44 -22.09 13.46
C SER A 36 29.73 -20.74 13.30
N ARG A 37 30.39 -19.70 13.83
CA ARG A 37 30.03 -18.27 13.74
C ARG A 37 29.30 -17.94 12.44
N ASN A 38 27.97 -17.81 12.45
CA ASN A 38 27.14 -17.16 11.44
C ASN A 38 25.66 -17.39 11.79
N ASN A 39 25.09 -16.64 12.74
CA ASN A 39 23.65 -16.62 13.00
C ASN A 39 23.22 -15.28 13.62
N LEU A 40 23.71 -14.16 13.06
CA LEU A 40 23.22 -12.81 13.39
C LEU A 40 22.81 -12.05 12.12
N ALA A 41 22.25 -12.75 11.14
CA ALA A 41 21.67 -12.16 9.94
C ALA A 41 20.28 -12.73 9.64
N ALA A 42 19.61 -13.30 10.64
CA ALA A 42 18.22 -13.70 10.52
C ALA A 42 17.34 -12.59 11.10
N ASN A 43 16.64 -11.88 10.20
CA ASN A 43 15.60 -10.86 10.43
C ASN A 43 16.06 -9.42 10.73
N VAL A 44 16.97 -8.86 9.93
CA VAL A 44 17.11 -7.40 9.84
C VAL A 44 16.16 -6.89 8.75
N THR A 45 15.16 -6.09 9.14
CA THR A 45 14.25 -5.39 8.22
C THR A 45 14.52 -3.89 8.25
N ILE A 46 14.32 -3.20 7.12
CA ILE A 46 14.47 -1.75 7.05
C ILE A 46 13.30 -1.10 7.79
N PRO A 47 13.53 -0.23 8.79
CA PRO A 47 12.45 0.47 9.48
C PRO A 47 11.68 1.39 8.53
N GLU A 48 10.34 1.30 8.53
CA GLU A 48 9.50 2.15 7.67
C GLU A 48 9.71 3.65 7.93
N LYS A 49 9.98 4.04 9.17
CA LYS A 49 10.36 5.41 9.53
C LYS A 49 11.59 5.92 8.75
N LEU A 50 12.54 5.04 8.40
CA LEU A 50 13.68 5.42 7.56
C LEU A 50 13.23 5.66 6.12
N LEU A 51 12.45 4.75 5.55
CA LEU A 51 11.92 4.88 4.18
C LEU A 51 11.05 6.12 4.02
N ILE A 52 10.19 6.42 5.01
CA ILE A 52 9.31 7.61 4.99
C ILE A 52 10.13 8.90 5.01
N ARG A 53 11.25 8.96 5.76
CA ARG A 53 12.15 10.13 5.73
C ARG A 53 12.83 10.34 4.38
N MET A 54 12.95 9.29 3.56
CA MET A 54 13.53 9.36 2.23
C MET A 54 12.53 9.84 1.15
N LYS A 55 11.28 10.17 1.51
CA LYS A 55 10.23 10.56 0.55
C LYS A 55 10.57 11.79 -0.30
N ASP A 56 11.43 12.67 0.21
CA ASP A 56 11.85 13.93 -0.43
C ASP A 56 13.25 13.83 -1.05
N VAL A 57 13.72 12.61 -1.36
CA VAL A 57 15.01 12.39 -2.04
C VAL A 57 14.81 12.49 -3.54
N VAL A 58 15.49 13.44 -4.17
CA VAL A 58 15.26 13.80 -5.59
C VAL A 58 16.21 13.15 -6.57
N ASN A 59 17.44 12.82 -6.14
CA ASN A 59 18.45 12.23 -7.01
C ASN A 59 19.47 11.40 -6.20
N VAL A 60 20.35 10.71 -6.92
CA VAL A 60 21.36 9.83 -6.32
C VAL A 60 22.33 10.59 -5.42
N THR A 61 22.73 11.81 -5.80
CA THR A 61 23.63 12.63 -4.96
C THR A 61 22.98 12.97 -3.62
N ASP A 62 21.70 13.35 -3.63
CA ASP A 62 20.93 13.66 -2.43
C ASP A 62 20.74 12.42 -1.54
N LEU A 63 20.45 11.26 -2.16
CA LEU A 63 20.39 9.98 -1.46
C LEU A 63 21.71 9.68 -0.73
N LEU A 64 22.83 9.77 -1.45
CA LEU A 64 24.15 9.46 -0.93
C LEU A 64 24.51 10.38 0.23
N ASN A 65 24.27 11.69 0.09
CA ASN A 65 24.63 12.67 1.12
C ASN A 65 23.77 12.55 2.39
N ARG A 66 22.49 12.20 2.27
CA ARG A 66 21.54 12.20 3.41
C ARG A 66 21.42 10.84 4.11
N PHE A 67 21.53 9.73 3.37
CA PHE A 67 21.15 8.40 3.87
C PHE A 67 22.24 7.33 3.74
N VAL A 68 23.31 7.57 2.97
CA VAL A 68 24.40 6.59 2.81
C VAL A 68 25.64 7.07 3.56
N ARG A 69 25.98 6.39 4.65
CA ARG A 69 27.27 6.60 5.31
C ARG A 69 28.32 5.84 4.52
N ARG A 70 29.33 6.55 4.03
CA ARG A 70 30.57 5.89 3.59
C ARG A 70 31.21 5.28 4.84
N ILE A 71 31.40 3.96 4.81
CA ILE A 71 32.25 3.31 5.80
C ILE A 71 33.66 3.54 5.29
N ASP A 72 34.33 4.54 5.85
CA ASP A 72 35.77 4.67 5.68
C ASP A 72 36.38 3.51 6.46
N SER A 73 36.63 2.40 5.78
CA SER A 73 37.63 1.45 6.25
C SER A 73 38.97 2.14 6.12
N SER A 74 39.42 2.78 7.20
CA SER A 74 40.83 3.04 7.41
C SER A 74 41.53 1.69 7.46
N ASP A 75 42.09 1.27 6.33
CA ASP A 75 43.34 0.55 6.14
C ASP A 75 43.39 0.14 4.65
N ASP A 76 44.29 0.81 3.92
CA ASP A 76 44.90 0.45 2.62
C ASP A 76 43.94 0.12 1.46
N GLU A 77 43.94 0.81 0.31
CA GLU A 77 45.10 1.03 -0.55
C GLU A 77 44.64 1.99 -1.66
N GLU A 78 45.46 3.01 -1.94
CA GLU A 78 45.41 3.76 -3.18
C GLU A 78 45.78 2.81 -4.33
N SER A 79 44.83 1.95 -4.71
CA SER A 79 44.95 1.07 -5.87
C SER A 79 44.63 1.87 -7.13
N ALA A 80 45.67 2.49 -7.67
CA ALA A 80 45.95 2.63 -9.09
C ALA A 80 44.73 2.60 -10.03
N ILE A 81 44.10 3.76 -10.27
CA ILE A 81 43.38 4.00 -11.54
C ILE A 81 44.37 4.58 -12.55
N SER A 82 45.43 3.83 -12.82
CA SER A 82 46.20 3.94 -14.06
C SER A 82 46.45 2.53 -14.57
N GLY A 83 45.72 2.15 -15.62
CA GLY A 83 46.10 1.04 -16.48
C GLY A 83 45.20 -0.19 -16.46
N ARG A 84 44.00 -0.08 -17.02
CA ARG A 84 43.49 -1.03 -18.03
C ARG A 84 42.26 -0.44 -18.73
N ARG A 85 42.40 -0.24 -20.04
CA ARG A 85 41.31 0.10 -20.97
C ARG A 85 40.28 -1.05 -20.97
N SER A 86 39.28 -0.95 -20.12
CA SER A 86 37.96 -1.49 -20.44
C SER A 86 37.12 -0.33 -20.91
N ASN A 87 36.81 -0.30 -22.20
CA ASN A 87 35.89 0.64 -22.83
C ASN A 87 34.43 0.37 -22.43
N ALA A 88 34.22 -0.21 -21.24
CA ALA A 88 32.92 -0.50 -20.67
C ALA A 88 32.49 0.73 -19.89
N ARG A 89 31.54 1.48 -20.46
CA ARG A 89 30.84 2.56 -19.78
C ARG A 89 30.26 1.97 -18.49
N ALA A 90 30.71 2.45 -17.32
CA ALA A 90 30.12 2.04 -16.06
C ALA A 90 28.61 2.24 -16.12
N PRO A 91 27.79 1.31 -15.59
CA PRO A 91 26.35 1.47 -15.59
C PRO A 91 25.98 2.75 -14.84
N SER A 92 25.28 3.65 -15.52
CA SER A 92 24.69 4.84 -14.90
C SER A 92 23.45 4.43 -14.11
N ILE A 93 23.26 5.04 -12.94
CA ILE A 93 22.05 4.86 -12.15
C ILE A 93 20.94 5.70 -12.80
N ASP A 94 19.77 5.10 -13.00
CA ASP A 94 18.61 5.78 -13.58
C ASP A 94 18.06 6.87 -12.64
N GLU A 95 17.50 7.91 -13.23
CA GLU A 95 16.82 8.97 -12.48
C GLU A 95 15.48 8.45 -11.90
N PRO A 96 15.17 8.74 -10.63
CA PRO A 96 13.93 8.28 -10.02
C PRO A 96 12.73 9.05 -10.56
N ALA A 97 11.62 8.35 -10.83
CA ALA A 97 10.35 8.98 -11.17
C ALA A 97 9.75 9.66 -9.92
N MET A 98 9.88 10.98 -9.86
CA MET A 98 9.46 11.80 -8.73
C MET A 98 7.94 11.90 -8.60
N CYS A 99 7.45 12.09 -7.37
CA CYS A 99 6.03 12.32 -7.13
C CYS A 99 5.63 13.73 -7.58
N GLU A 100 5.30 13.88 -8.86
CA GLU A 100 4.96 15.15 -9.50
C GLU A 100 3.79 15.02 -10.51
N PRO A 101 3.18 16.14 -10.93
CA PRO A 101 2.12 16.09 -11.94
C PRO A 101 2.65 15.68 -13.32
N GLU A 102 2.17 14.55 -13.84
CA GLU A 102 2.50 14.00 -15.15
C GLU A 102 1.27 14.00 -16.08
N GLN A 103 1.50 14.01 -17.40
CA GLN A 103 0.42 13.91 -18.38
C GLN A 103 -0.12 12.49 -18.45
N GLN A 104 -1.34 12.27 -17.95
CA GLN A 104 -2.01 10.99 -17.98
C GLN A 104 -3.27 11.04 -18.85
N VAL A 105 -3.63 9.91 -19.45
CA VAL A 105 -4.85 9.77 -20.26
C VAL A 105 -6.04 9.67 -19.31
N VAL A 106 -7.03 10.55 -19.51
CA VAL A 106 -8.31 10.55 -18.79
C VAL A 106 -9.41 10.32 -19.82
N GLU A 107 -10.15 9.23 -19.65
CA GLU A 107 -11.36 8.96 -20.44
C GLU A 107 -12.48 9.92 -20.02
N LEU A 108 -13.19 10.46 -21.01
CA LEU A 108 -14.34 11.33 -20.77
C LEU A 108 -15.60 10.48 -20.61
N GLU A 109 -16.52 10.96 -19.77
CA GLU A 109 -17.80 10.28 -19.54
C GLU A 109 -18.57 10.11 -20.84
N LYS A 110 -18.93 8.86 -21.16
CA LYS A 110 -19.73 8.54 -22.35
C LYS A 110 -21.19 8.93 -22.11
N PRO A 111 -21.87 9.55 -23.09
CA PRO A 111 -23.28 9.87 -22.96
C PRO A 111 -24.12 8.59 -22.82
N GLY A 112 -25.14 8.61 -21.97
CA GLY A 112 -25.97 7.43 -21.69
C GLY A 112 -26.88 6.99 -22.86
N HIS A 113 -27.09 7.85 -23.86
CA HIS A 113 -27.88 7.52 -25.05
C HIS A 113 -26.95 7.08 -26.21
N GLY A 114 -27.17 5.87 -26.73
CA GLY A 114 -26.28 5.22 -27.71
C GLY A 114 -26.21 5.86 -29.11
N ALA A 115 -26.98 6.92 -29.38
CA ALA A 115 -26.93 7.64 -30.66
C ALA A 115 -26.03 8.88 -30.64
N VAL A 116 -25.42 9.24 -29.49
CA VAL A 116 -24.55 10.42 -29.37
C VAL A 116 -23.12 10.00 -29.07
N LEU A 117 -22.16 10.55 -29.81
CA LEU A 117 -20.72 10.40 -29.61
C LEU A 117 -20.11 11.71 -29.13
N LEU A 118 -19.18 11.63 -28.17
CA LEU A 118 -18.32 12.74 -27.78
C LEU A 118 -16.92 12.53 -28.34
N TRP A 119 -16.39 13.54 -29.03
CA TRP A 119 -15.05 13.52 -29.60
C TRP A 119 -14.19 14.67 -29.07
N PRO A 120 -12.95 14.41 -28.60
CA PRO A 120 -12.32 13.10 -28.46
C PRO A 120 -12.91 12.28 -27.29
N PRO A 121 -12.75 10.95 -27.27
CA PRO A 121 -13.22 10.11 -26.17
C PRO A 121 -12.34 10.19 -24.92
N CYS A 122 -11.08 10.61 -25.05
CA CYS A 122 -10.14 10.79 -23.95
C CYS A 122 -9.21 11.97 -24.23
N VAL A 123 -8.64 12.53 -23.15
CA VAL A 123 -7.70 13.66 -23.22
C VAL A 123 -6.51 13.41 -22.29
N ARG A 124 -5.43 14.16 -22.48
CA ARG A 124 -4.30 14.18 -21.54
C ARG A 124 -4.47 15.30 -20.53
N VAL A 125 -4.44 14.97 -19.25
CA VAL A 125 -4.58 15.91 -18.13
C VAL A 125 -3.47 15.63 -17.13
N ARG A 126 -2.98 16.68 -16.45
CA ARG A 126 -1.98 16.51 -15.39
C ARG A 126 -2.61 15.77 -14.21
N ARG A 127 -2.02 14.64 -13.84
CA ARG A 127 -2.37 13.82 -12.67
C ARG A 127 -1.09 13.45 -11.94
N CYS A 128 -1.18 13.15 -10.65
CA CYS A 128 -0.01 12.81 -9.86
C CYS A 128 0.52 11.46 -10.32
N GLY A 129 1.79 11.43 -10.72
CA GLY A 129 2.53 10.24 -11.13
C GLY A 129 3.79 10.06 -10.30
N GLY A 130 4.60 9.07 -10.66
CA GLY A 130 5.84 8.74 -9.96
C GLY A 130 5.70 7.85 -8.73
N CYS A 131 6.82 7.67 -8.03
CA CYS A 131 7.00 6.67 -6.99
C CYS A 131 7.38 7.29 -5.64
N CYS A 132 6.94 6.66 -4.56
CA CYS A 132 7.38 6.97 -3.20
C CYS A 132 8.21 5.80 -2.64
N THR A 133 9.11 6.10 -1.71
CA THR A 133 10.09 5.15 -1.15
C THR A 133 9.50 4.06 -0.27
N SER A 134 8.47 4.40 0.53
CA SER A 134 7.78 3.47 1.43
C SER A 134 6.50 2.93 0.80
N LYS A 135 6.17 1.67 1.10
CA LYS A 135 4.88 1.06 0.72
C LYS A 135 3.68 1.69 1.42
N LEU A 136 3.91 2.40 2.53
CA LEU A 136 2.89 3.11 3.29
C LEU A 136 2.59 4.51 2.73
N LEU A 137 3.40 4.96 1.76
CA LEU A 137 3.21 6.23 1.07
C LEU A 137 2.52 6.03 -0.28
N THR A 138 1.79 7.06 -0.71
CA THR A 138 1.18 7.16 -2.03
C THR A 138 1.40 8.56 -2.60
N CYS A 139 1.64 8.67 -3.90
CA CYS A 139 1.74 9.96 -4.55
C CYS A 139 0.33 10.53 -4.73
N SER A 140 0.03 11.66 -4.11
CA SER A 140 -1.32 12.22 -4.06
C SER A 140 -1.33 13.74 -4.24
N PRO A 141 -2.43 14.29 -4.78
CA PRO A 141 -2.52 15.73 -4.99
C PRO A 141 -2.52 16.50 -3.66
N ILE A 142 -1.84 17.64 -3.67
CA ILE A 142 -1.89 18.67 -2.60
C ILE A 142 -2.52 19.98 -3.08
N ALA A 143 -2.67 20.14 -4.40
CA ALA A 143 -3.41 21.23 -5.02
C ALA A 143 -4.03 20.73 -6.33
N THR A 144 -5.28 21.10 -6.57
CA THR A 144 -6.06 20.69 -7.73
C THR A 144 -6.80 21.88 -8.33
N SER A 145 -7.05 21.80 -9.63
CA SER A 145 -7.83 22.76 -10.39
C SER A 145 -8.82 22.04 -11.32
N LEU A 146 -9.77 22.80 -11.87
CA LEU A 146 -10.63 22.31 -12.94
C LEU A 146 -10.01 22.61 -14.30
N TYR A 147 -9.91 21.58 -15.15
CA TYR A 147 -9.49 21.70 -16.53
C TYR A 147 -10.70 21.56 -17.45
N ASN A 148 -10.97 22.58 -18.25
CA ASN A 148 -12.14 22.62 -19.13
C ASN A 148 -11.79 22.05 -20.50
N VAL A 149 -12.38 20.89 -20.81
CA VAL A 149 -12.22 20.18 -22.08
C VAL A 149 -13.38 20.54 -23.00
N SER A 150 -13.08 21.10 -24.16
CA SER A 150 -14.10 21.31 -25.22
C SER A 150 -14.18 20.07 -26.09
N VAL A 151 -15.34 19.39 -26.06
CA VAL A 151 -15.63 18.21 -26.89
C VAL A 151 -16.67 18.53 -27.96
N LEU A 152 -16.59 17.85 -29.09
CA LEU A 152 -17.61 17.86 -30.12
C LEU A 152 -18.67 16.82 -29.80
N ARG A 153 -19.95 17.20 -29.92
CA ARG A 153 -21.09 16.30 -29.83
C ARG A 153 -21.53 15.92 -31.24
N LEU A 154 -21.59 14.62 -31.49
CA LEU A 154 -21.93 14.05 -32.78
C LEU A 154 -23.14 13.14 -32.60
N GLN A 155 -24.16 13.26 -33.45
CA GLN A 155 -25.34 12.40 -33.44
C GLN A 155 -25.31 11.47 -34.64
N TYR A 156 -25.55 10.19 -34.39
CA TYR A 156 -25.77 9.21 -35.44
C TYR A 156 -27.19 9.33 -35.98
N ASN A 157 -27.33 9.45 -37.30
CA ASN A 157 -28.61 9.45 -37.99
C ASN A 157 -28.68 8.25 -38.95
N PHE A 158 -29.70 7.40 -38.80
CA PHE A 158 -29.92 6.22 -39.65
C PHE A 158 -30.12 6.57 -41.13
N GLN A 159 -30.51 7.81 -41.45
CA GLN A 159 -30.66 8.28 -42.84
C GLN A 159 -29.31 8.48 -43.54
N THR A 160 -28.25 8.72 -42.78
CA THR A 160 -26.88 8.89 -43.27
C THR A 160 -25.95 7.93 -42.51
N PRO A 161 -26.00 6.62 -42.82
CA PRO A 161 -25.41 5.58 -41.97
C PRO A 161 -23.88 5.65 -41.87
N ASP A 162 -23.22 6.36 -42.78
CA ASP A 162 -21.75 6.51 -42.83
C ASP A 162 -21.27 7.86 -42.25
N ALA A 163 -22.16 8.68 -41.70
CA ALA A 163 -21.84 10.03 -41.23
C ALA A 163 -22.50 10.37 -39.89
N PHE A 164 -21.93 11.37 -39.22
CA PHE A 164 -22.50 11.96 -38.01
C PHE A 164 -22.96 13.39 -38.29
N GLU A 165 -24.06 13.78 -37.67
CA GLU A 165 -24.52 15.16 -37.61
C GLU A 165 -23.89 15.87 -36.40
N SER A 166 -23.37 17.08 -36.61
CA SER A 166 -22.80 17.87 -35.51
C SER A 166 -23.90 18.50 -34.67
N LEU A 167 -23.88 18.24 -33.36
CA LEU A 167 -24.73 18.89 -32.37
C LEU A 167 -24.03 20.08 -31.68
N GLY A 168 -22.87 20.49 -32.20
CA GLY A 168 -22.05 21.56 -31.62
C GLY A 168 -21.09 21.08 -30.52
N THR A 169 -20.52 22.03 -29.79
CA THR A 169 -19.51 21.77 -28.76
C THR A 169 -20.13 21.74 -27.35
N ARG A 170 -19.48 21.00 -26.44
CA ARG A 170 -19.79 20.97 -25.01
C ARG A 170 -18.51 21.07 -24.21
N ILE A 171 -18.55 21.80 -23.10
CA ILE A 171 -17.45 21.86 -22.14
C ILE A 171 -17.69 20.78 -21.07
N ILE A 172 -16.64 20.00 -20.79
CA ILE A 172 -16.58 19.02 -19.71
C ILE A 172 -15.43 19.44 -18.80
N SER A 173 -15.73 19.65 -17.52
CA SER A 173 -14.71 19.97 -16.52
C SER A 173 -14.17 18.68 -15.90
N VAL A 174 -12.85 18.50 -15.96
CA VAL A 174 -12.15 17.36 -15.36
C VAL A 174 -11.15 17.84 -14.33
N GLU A 175 -10.93 17.06 -13.29
CA GLU A 175 -9.94 17.38 -12.26
C GLU A 175 -8.51 17.29 -12.82
N GLN A 176 -7.71 18.32 -12.52
CA GLN A 176 -6.30 18.43 -12.83
C GLN A 176 -5.51 18.60 -11.54
N HIS A 177 -4.36 17.92 -11.43
CA HIS A 177 -3.47 18.07 -10.28
C HIS A 177 -2.38 19.09 -10.61
N ASP A 178 -2.22 20.09 -9.73
CA ASP A 178 -1.23 21.17 -9.90
C ASP A 178 0.06 20.91 -9.13
N ARG A 179 -0.06 20.24 -7.98
CA ARG A 179 1.07 19.86 -7.13
C ARG A 179 0.80 18.51 -6.47
N CYS A 180 1.84 17.73 -6.29
CA CYS A 180 1.80 16.39 -5.72
C CYS A 180 2.78 16.27 -4.55
N ALA A 181 2.51 15.34 -3.63
CA ALA A 181 3.45 14.96 -2.59
C ALA A 181 3.19 13.51 -2.16
N CYS A 182 4.23 12.85 -1.66
CA CYS A 182 4.10 11.57 -1.00
C CYS A 182 3.37 11.76 0.35
N LYS A 183 2.16 11.21 0.44
CA LYS A 183 1.33 11.20 1.66
C LYS A 183 1.17 9.78 2.19
N CYS A 184 0.91 9.64 3.48
CA CYS A 184 0.51 8.36 4.05
C CYS A 184 -0.78 7.86 3.40
N LYS A 185 -0.86 6.55 3.11
CA LYS A 185 -2.05 5.90 2.53
C LYS A 185 -3.24 5.92 3.47
N GLN A 186 -2.99 5.80 4.77
CA GLN A 186 -3.99 5.94 5.82
C GLN A 186 -3.90 7.32 6.47
N ASP A 187 -5.02 7.75 7.04
CA ASP A 187 -5.14 9.02 7.75
C ASP A 187 -5.43 8.81 9.25
N ALA A 188 -5.56 9.92 9.98
CA ALA A 188 -5.88 9.89 11.41
C ALA A 188 -7.30 9.41 11.71
N ASN A 189 -8.24 9.59 10.77
CA ASN A 189 -9.63 9.16 10.92
C ASN A 189 -9.76 7.63 10.81
N SER A 190 -8.77 6.97 10.22
CA SER A 190 -8.69 5.52 10.10
C SER A 190 -8.22 4.83 11.39
N CYS A 191 -7.81 5.59 12.41
CA CYS A 191 -7.36 5.05 13.70
C CYS A 191 -8.53 4.82 14.66
N GLY A 192 -8.44 3.79 15.51
CA GLY A 192 -9.39 3.54 16.59
C GLY A 192 -9.23 4.49 17.78
N ASP A 193 -10.17 4.45 18.73
CA ASP A 193 -10.25 5.40 19.86
C ASP A 193 -9.00 5.41 20.77
N LEU A 194 -8.32 4.27 20.91
CA LEU A 194 -7.11 4.11 21.73
C LEU A 194 -5.81 4.25 20.93
N GLN A 195 -5.91 4.67 19.67
CA GLN A 195 -4.80 4.86 18.77
C GLN A 195 -4.59 6.33 18.46
N ARG A 196 -3.35 6.68 18.15
CA ARG A 196 -2.99 7.97 17.58
C ARG A 196 -2.27 7.72 16.26
N PHE A 197 -2.56 8.53 15.26
CA PHE A 197 -1.83 8.49 14.01
C PHE A 197 -0.42 9.05 14.15
N SER A 198 0.56 8.27 13.70
CA SER A 198 1.97 8.66 13.63
C SER A 198 2.32 9.01 12.18
N GLU A 199 2.53 10.29 11.89
CA GLU A 199 2.91 10.74 10.53
C GLU A 199 4.29 10.23 10.11
N ASP A 200 5.20 10.08 11.06
CA ASP A 200 6.57 9.58 10.84
C ASP A 200 6.62 8.11 10.39
N GLU A 201 5.59 7.34 10.75
CA GLU A 201 5.49 5.89 10.51
C GLU A 201 4.31 5.55 9.59
N CYS A 202 3.50 6.55 9.21
CA CYS A 202 2.27 6.40 8.45
C CYS A 202 1.34 5.30 9.00
N GLN A 203 1.28 5.16 10.33
CA GLN A 203 0.56 4.09 11.02
C GLN A 203 -0.15 4.58 12.27
N CYS A 204 -1.21 3.86 12.66
CA CYS A 204 -1.89 4.06 13.93
C CYS A 204 -1.09 3.36 15.03
N VAL A 205 -0.66 4.10 16.04
CA VAL A 205 0.10 3.59 17.18
C VAL A 205 -0.74 3.67 18.44
N CYS A 206 -0.71 2.63 19.26
CA CYS A 206 -1.45 2.61 20.53
C CYS A 206 -0.93 3.67 21.51
N ILE A 207 -1.86 4.35 22.18
CA ILE A 207 -1.54 5.41 23.15
C ILE A 207 -1.14 4.80 24.50
N ASN A 208 -1.77 3.67 24.89
CA ASN A 208 -1.52 2.94 26.13
C ASN A 208 -0.26 2.05 26.07
N ARG A 209 0.89 2.68 25.80
CA ARG A 209 2.19 1.98 25.68
C ARG A 209 2.59 1.23 26.96
N ASN A 210 2.21 1.74 28.13
CA ASN A 210 2.51 1.10 29.41
C ASN A 210 1.81 -0.27 29.51
N GLU A 211 0.52 -0.35 29.16
CA GLU A 211 -0.23 -1.61 29.14
C GLU A 211 0.36 -2.60 28.14
N ALA A 212 0.79 -2.11 26.97
CA ALA A 212 1.48 -2.94 25.98
C ALA A 212 2.78 -3.53 26.53
N SER A 213 3.57 -2.72 27.25
CA SER A 213 4.82 -3.16 27.88
C SER A 213 4.60 -4.15 29.02
N GLU A 214 3.49 -4.06 29.73
CA GLU A 214 3.10 -4.97 30.80
C GLU A 214 2.43 -6.25 30.27
N CYS A 215 1.96 -6.26 29.02
CA CYS A 215 1.36 -7.40 28.32
C CYS A 215 2.40 -8.48 27.98
N THR A 216 2.99 -9.05 29.02
CA THR A 216 4.07 -10.03 28.95
C THR A 216 3.57 -11.44 29.28
N GLY A 217 4.30 -12.44 28.80
CA GLY A 217 4.06 -13.85 29.07
C GLY A 217 3.54 -14.66 27.88
N HIS A 218 3.66 -15.99 27.97
CA HIS A 218 3.37 -16.90 26.86
C HIS A 218 1.89 -17.08 26.53
N ARG A 219 0.97 -16.67 27.42
CA ARG A 219 -0.48 -16.85 27.25
C ARG A 219 -1.21 -15.61 26.77
N ARG A 220 -0.54 -14.46 26.81
CA ARG A 220 -1.09 -13.17 26.39
C ARG A 220 -0.41 -12.71 25.10
N ILE A 221 -1.10 -11.84 24.38
CA ILE A 221 -0.62 -11.19 23.18
C ILE A 221 -1.21 -9.79 23.12
N TRP A 222 -0.35 -8.82 22.80
CA TRP A 222 -0.79 -7.46 22.53
C TRP A 222 -1.45 -7.41 21.16
N ASP A 223 -2.69 -6.95 21.12
CA ASP A 223 -3.38 -6.67 19.88
C ASP A 223 -3.19 -5.18 19.55
N SER A 224 -2.47 -4.88 18.47
CA SER A 224 -2.18 -3.50 18.05
C SER A 224 -3.37 -2.81 17.39
N ILE A 225 -4.40 -3.55 16.96
CA ILE A 225 -5.62 -2.99 16.36
C ILE A 225 -6.54 -2.48 17.47
N ASP A 226 -6.79 -3.33 18.46
CA ASP A 226 -7.67 -2.98 19.59
C ASP A 226 -6.93 -2.27 20.73
N CYS A 227 -5.60 -2.19 20.66
CA CYS A 227 -4.74 -1.66 21.71
C CYS A 227 -5.04 -2.27 23.08
N ALA A 228 -5.14 -3.60 23.12
CA ALA A 228 -5.52 -4.33 24.31
C ALA A 228 -4.71 -5.61 24.47
N CYS A 229 -4.43 -5.97 25.72
CA CYS A 229 -3.77 -7.24 26.03
C CYS A 229 -4.79 -8.39 26.05
N LYS A 230 -4.73 -9.26 25.05
CA LYS A 230 -5.67 -10.39 24.88
C LYS A 230 -5.02 -11.73 25.19
N CYS A 231 -5.86 -12.73 25.45
CA CYS A 231 -5.39 -14.11 25.54
C CYS A 231 -5.11 -14.67 24.16
N ARG A 232 -3.97 -15.35 23.98
CA ARG A 232 -3.61 -16.01 22.71
C ARG A 232 -4.62 -17.05 22.25
N ARG A 233 -5.28 -17.69 23.22
CA ARG A 233 -6.32 -18.69 23.00
C ARG A 233 -7.45 -18.45 23.99
N ILE A 234 -8.65 -18.35 23.46
CA ILE A 234 -9.89 -18.42 24.26
C ILE A 234 -10.22 -19.90 24.40
N MET A 235 -10.51 -20.34 25.63
CA MET A 235 -10.81 -21.74 25.93
C MET A 235 -12.27 -21.88 26.35
N ASN A 236 -12.93 -22.92 25.83
CA ASN A 236 -14.25 -23.32 26.31
C ASN A 236 -14.09 -24.12 27.60
N CYS A 237 -14.61 -23.58 28.70
CA CYS A 237 -14.49 -24.19 30.01
C CYS A 237 -15.59 -25.23 30.24
N SER A 238 -15.27 -26.30 30.97
CA SER A 238 -16.24 -27.33 31.38
C SER A 238 -17.32 -26.75 32.31
N THR A 239 -18.46 -27.44 32.40
CA THR A 239 -19.61 -27.05 33.24
C THR A 239 -19.20 -26.68 34.67
N GLY A 240 -19.65 -25.52 35.16
CA GLY A 240 -19.28 -24.99 36.49
C GLY A 240 -17.99 -24.17 36.53
N ASN A 241 -17.34 -23.92 35.38
CA ASN A 241 -16.20 -23.02 35.25
C ASN A 241 -16.51 -21.91 34.22
N TYR A 242 -15.87 -20.75 34.40
CA TYR A 242 -15.91 -19.65 33.46
C TYR A 242 -14.49 -19.30 33.00
N PHE A 243 -14.36 -18.77 31.78
CA PHE A 243 -13.07 -18.31 31.29
C PHE A 243 -12.76 -16.94 31.89
N ASN A 244 -11.61 -16.83 32.59
CA ASN A 244 -11.12 -15.55 33.09
C ASN A 244 -10.23 -14.89 32.02
N PRO A 245 -10.68 -13.80 31.36
CA PRO A 245 -9.94 -13.15 30.27
C PRO A 245 -8.70 -12.41 30.76
N ILE A 246 -8.60 -12.11 32.05
CA ILE A 246 -7.39 -11.50 32.63
C ILE A 246 -6.33 -12.59 32.79
N ARG A 247 -6.65 -13.73 33.41
CA ARG A 247 -5.68 -14.80 33.70
C ARG A 247 -5.48 -15.83 32.58
N CYS A 248 -6.26 -15.73 31.50
CA CYS A 248 -6.24 -16.65 30.36
C CYS A 248 -6.36 -18.12 30.77
N ARG A 249 -7.29 -18.42 31.70
CA ARG A 249 -7.56 -19.76 32.21
C ARG A 249 -9.01 -19.91 32.67
N CYS A 250 -9.48 -21.15 32.73
CA CYS A 250 -10.78 -21.46 33.33
C CYS A 250 -10.69 -21.41 34.85
N GLU A 251 -11.65 -20.75 35.49
CA GLU A 251 -11.77 -20.67 36.96
C GLU A 251 -13.15 -21.16 37.39
N SER A 252 -13.24 -21.77 38.58
CA SER A 252 -14.52 -22.28 39.09
C SER A 252 -15.45 -21.13 39.46
N SER A 253 -16.69 -21.17 39.00
CA SER A 253 -17.76 -20.29 39.48
C SER A 253 -18.24 -20.78 40.86
N ARG A 254 -17.38 -20.72 41.88
CA ARG A 254 -17.81 -21.00 43.26
C ARG A 254 -18.88 -19.97 43.62
N ARG A 255 -20.11 -20.43 43.88
CA ARG A 255 -21.15 -19.64 44.55
C ARG A 255 -20.60 -19.25 45.93
N LEU A 256 -20.47 -17.95 46.18
CA LEU A 256 -20.50 -17.41 47.54
C LEU A 256 -21.89 -17.66 48.13
#